data_AF-A0A926TGC9-F1
#
_entry.id   AF-A0A926TGC9-F1
#
_cell.length_a   1.000
_cell.length_b   1.000
_cell.length_c   1.000
_cell.angle_alpha   90.00
_cell.angle_beta   90.00
_cell.angle_gamma   90.00
#
_symmetry.space_group_name_H-M   'P 1'
#
loop_
_entity.id
_entity.type
_entity.pdbx_description
1 polymer ?
#
loop_
_entity_poly.entity_id
_entity_poly.type
_entity_poly.pdbx_seq_one_letter_code
_entity_poly.pdbx_strand_id
1 'polypeptide(L)' 'MRFAISGSSGQILATGELFIQEDESGELRLSFRTDRGRIIEGGLVDADGSLANASKDLFRQFFLTWGVSGITLTARSS' A
#
# COMPACT_ATOMS: atom_id res chain seq x y z
N MET A 1 10.43 1.67 7.56
CA MET A 1 9.48 2.76 7.88
C MET A 1 8.09 2.14 8.02
N ARG A 2 7.38 2.39 9.12
CA ARG A 2 6.06 1.78 9.37
C ARG A 2 4.94 2.71 8.90
N PHE A 3 3.81 2.14 8.50
CA PHE A 3 2.64 2.90 8.10
C PHE A 3 1.39 2.39 8.80
N ALA A 4 0.47 3.31 9.08
CA ALA A 4 -0.88 2.99 9.51
C ALA A 4 -1.87 3.37 8.39
N ILE A 5 -2.79 2.46 8.14
CA ILE A 5 -3.92 2.66 7.23
C ILE A 5 -5.13 2.98 8.11
N SER A 6 -5.69 4.17 7.92
CA SER A 6 -6.85 4.65 8.66
C SER A 6 -8.02 4.90 7.72
N GLY A 7 -9.24 4.55 8.15
CA GLY A 7 -10.47 4.91 7.44
C GLY A 7 -10.90 6.35 7.70
N SER A 8 -11.93 6.80 6.99
CA SER A 8 -12.49 8.16 7.10
C SER A 8 -13.00 8.54 8.50
N SER A 9 -13.42 7.57 9.31
CA SER A 9 -13.83 7.76 10.71
C SER A 9 -12.66 7.84 11.70
N GLY A 10 -11.41 7.72 11.22
CA GLY A 10 -10.20 7.75 12.06
C GLY A 10 -9.80 6.39 12.66
N GLN A 11 -10.58 5.33 12.44
CA GLN A 11 -10.23 3.97 12.88
C GLN A 11 -9.01 3.43 12.12
N ILE A 12 -8.10 2.75 12.82
CA ILE A 12 -6.96 2.06 12.21
C ILE A 12 -7.44 0.72 11.67
N LEU A 13 -7.32 0.53 10.35
CA LEU A 13 -7.69 -0.70 9.64
C LEU A 13 -6.55 -1.72 9.67
N ALA A 14 -5.32 -1.23 9.45
CA ALA A 14 -4.11 -2.04 9.45
C ALA A 14 -2.87 -1.20 9.75
N THR A 15 -1.84 -1.86 10.25
CA THR A 15 -0.47 -1.33 10.33
C THR A 15 0.44 -2.26 9.55
N GLY A 16 1.56 -1.73 9.06
CA GLY A 16 2.47 -2.50 8.22
C GLY A 16 3.58 -1.68 7.61
N GLU A 17 4.09 -2.14 6.48
CA GLU A 17 5.18 -1.53 5.75
C GLU A 17 4.93 -1.55 4.24
N LEU A 18 5.42 -0.52 3.55
CA LEU A 18 5.52 -0.49 2.10
C LEU A 18 6.83 -1.14 1.68
N PHE A 19 6.78 -1.91 0.60
CA PHE A 19 7.95 -2.54 0.01
C PHE A 19 7.78 -2.64 -1.51
N ILE A 20 8.91 -2.67 -2.22
CA ILE A 20 8.95 -2.99 -3.64
C ILE A 20 9.27 -4.47 -3.77
N GLN A 21 8.47 -5.21 -4.55
CA GLN A 21 8.76 -6.59 -4.92
C GLN A 21 8.96 -6.67 -6.43
N GLU A 22 9.91 -7.48 -6.86
CA GLU A 22 10.02 -7.89 -8.26
C GLU A 22 9.11 -9.09 -8.49
N ASP A 23 8.31 -9.08 -9.56
CA ASP A 23 7.51 -10.23 -9.96
C ASP A 23 8.27 -11.16 -10.92
N GLU A 24 7.63 -12.28 -11.29
CA GLU A 24 8.24 -13.30 -12.17
C GLU A 24 8.59 -12.78 -13.57
N SER A 25 8.02 -11.64 -13.99
CA SER A 25 8.31 -10.99 -15.26
C SER A 25 9.49 -10.02 -15.17
N GLY A 26 10.04 -9.80 -13.96
CA GLY A 26 11.07 -8.81 -13.69
C GLY A 26 10.51 -7.39 -13.49
N GLU A 27 9.19 -7.24 -13.36
CA GLU A 27 8.58 -5.93 -13.14
C GLU A 27 8.58 -5.58 -11.64
N LEU A 28 8.89 -4.33 -11.30
CA LEU A 28 8.87 -3.84 -9.93
C LEU A 28 7.45 -3.41 -9.56
N ARG A 29 6.96 -3.86 -8.41
CA ARG A 29 5.61 -3.56 -7.90
C ARG A 29 5.67 -2.96 -6.50
N LEU A 30 4.89 -1.90 -6.28
CA LEU A 30 4.69 -1.35 -4.95
C LEU A 30 3.63 -2.15 -4.20
N SER A 31 4.01 -2.75 -3.08
CA SER A 31 3.14 -3.58 -2.25
C SER A 31 3.10 -3.09 -0.80
N PHE A 32 2.04 -3.46 -0.09
CA PHE A 32 1.89 -3.22 1.34
C PHE A 32 1.76 -4.54 2.09
N ARG A 33 2.62 -4.76 3.10
CA ARG A 33 2.53 -5.90 3.99
C ARG A 33 1.99 -5.46 5.33
N THR A 34 0.83 -6.00 5.70
CA THR A 34 0.26 -5.81 7.03
C THR A 34 1.09 -6.57 8.07
N ASP A 35 1.08 -6.11 9.33
CA ASP A 35 1.70 -6.82 10.46
C ASP A 35 1.10 -8.22 10.70
N ARG A 36 -0.13 -8.45 10.22
CA ARG A 36 -0.80 -9.76 10.28
C ARG A 36 -0.41 -10.70 9.13
N GLY A 37 0.56 -10.32 8.31
CA GLY A 37 1.09 -11.16 7.23
C GLY A 37 0.32 -11.09 5.91
N ARG A 38 -0.80 -10.36 5.83
CA ARG A 38 -1.50 -10.12 4.55
C ARG A 38 -0.69 -9.17 3.69
N ILE A 39 -0.47 -9.55 2.43
CA ILE A 39 0.13 -8.71 1.39
C ILE A 39 -0.99 -8.14 0.53
N ILE A 40 -0.87 -6.85 0.20
CA ILE A 40 -1.75 -6.14 -0.72
C ILE A 40 -0.86 -5.62 -1.84
N GLU A 41 -1.03 -6.20 -3.01
CA GLU A 41 -0.26 -5.87 -4.19
C GLU A 41 -0.84 -4.62 -4.84
N GLY A 42 -0.01 -3.59 -5.04
CA GLY A 42 -0.39 -2.36 -5.73
C GLY A 42 -0.02 -2.38 -7.20
N GLY A 43 0.25 -1.20 -7.73
CA GLY A 43 0.63 -1.02 -9.13
C GLY A 43 2.12 -1.19 -9.38
N LEU A 44 2.46 -1.26 -10.67
CA LEU A 44 3.82 -1.32 -11.15
C LEU A 44 4.53 0.03 -10.98
N VAL A 45 5.82 -0.04 -10.69
CA VAL A 45 6.74 1.10 -10.69
C VAL A 45 7.00 1.48 -12.15
N ASP A 46 6.85 2.76 -12.47
CA ASP A 46 7.09 3.26 -13.82
C ASP A 46 8.58 3.13 -14.18
N ALA A 47 8.91 3.09 -15.49
CA ALA A 47 10.28 2.87 -15.96
C ALA A 47 11.30 3.95 -15.52
N ASP A 48 10.81 5.15 -15.17
CA ASP A 48 11.61 6.25 -14.62
C ASP A 48 11.79 6.15 -13.08
N GLY A 49 11.27 5.09 -12.46
CA GLY A 49 11.25 4.89 -11.02
C GLY A 49 10.10 5.61 -10.30
N SER A 50 9.18 6.24 -11.04
CA SER A 50 8.01 6.90 -10.44
C SER A 50 7.09 5.88 -9.76
N LEU A 51 6.70 6.21 -8.53
CA LEU A 51 5.70 5.47 -7.74
C LEU A 51 4.31 6.09 -7.83
N ALA A 52 4.11 7.13 -8.65
CA ALA A 52 2.86 7.89 -8.67
C ALA A 52 1.68 7.01 -9.11
N ASN A 53 1.84 6.23 -10.18
CA ASN A 53 0.82 5.29 -10.65
C ASN A 53 0.72 4.08 -9.72
N ALA A 54 1.86 3.51 -9.33
CA ALA A 54 1.96 2.41 -8.37
C ALA A 54 1.17 2.67 -7.08
N SER A 55 1.29 3.89 -6.55
CA SER A 55 0.61 4.32 -5.32
C SER A 55 -0.90 4.44 -5.53
N LYS A 56 -1.36 5.01 -6.64
CA LYS A 56 -2.80 5.12 -6.93
C LYS A 56 -3.46 3.75 -6.98
N ASP A 57 -2.82 2.79 -7.62
CA ASP A 57 -3.30 1.41 -7.69
C ASP A 57 -3.29 0.75 -6.32
N LEU A 58 -2.24 0.95 -5.52
CA LEU A 58 -2.20 0.47 -4.14
C LEU A 58 -3.36 1.04 -3.29
N PHE A 59 -3.63 2.35 -3.41
CA PHE A 59 -4.76 2.98 -2.72
C PHE A 59 -6.11 2.41 -3.17
N ARG A 60 -6.26 2.09 -4.46
CA ARG A 60 -7.45 1.39 -4.96
C ARG A 60 -7.58 0.00 -4.33
N GLN A 61 -6.48 -0.73 -4.16
CA GLN A 61 -6.48 -2.06 -3.54
C GLN A 61 -6.82 -2.01 -2.06
N PHE A 62 -6.46 -0.93 -1.35
CA PHE A 62 -6.93 -0.70 0.01
C PHE A 62 -8.46 -0.56 0.07
N PHE A 63 -9.06 0.20 -0.85
CA PHE A 63 -10.51 0.31 -0.95
C PHE A 63 -11.17 -1.05 -1.20
N LEU A 64 -10.64 -1.84 -2.15
CA LEU A 64 -11.16 -3.19 -2.43
C LEU A 64 -11.00 -4.14 -1.23
N THR A 65 -9.93 -3.98 -0.45
CA THR A 65 -9.61 -4.84 0.68
C THR A 65 -10.49 -4.60 1.90
N TRP A 66 -10.82 -3.34 2.21
CA TRP A 66 -11.55 -2.98 3.44
C TRP A 66 -12.93 -2.37 3.20
N GLY A 67 -13.29 -2.03 1.95
CA GLY A 67 -14.60 -1.48 1.60
C GLY A 67 -14.88 -0.08 2.16
N VAL A 68 -13.85 0.66 2.59
CA VAL A 68 -14.01 1.99 3.19
C VAL A 68 -13.42 3.09 2.30
N SER A 69 -14.16 4.19 2.18
CA SER A 69 -13.70 5.41 1.51
C SER A 69 -12.88 6.30 2.43
N GLY A 70 -12.09 7.20 1.85
CA GLY A 70 -11.28 8.16 2.61
C GLY A 70 -10.10 7.52 3.35
N ILE A 71 -9.46 6.53 2.74
CA ILE A 71 -8.30 5.85 3.32
C ILE A 71 -7.13 6.83 3.38
N THR A 72 -6.54 6.95 4.56
CA THR A 72 -5.32 7.72 4.79
C THR A 72 -4.19 6.76 5.14
N LEU A 73 -3.04 6.94 4.49
CA LEU A 73 -1.80 6.25 4.82
C LEU A 73 -0.89 7.23 5.56
N THR A 74 -0.54 6.92 6.80
CA THR A 74 0.33 7.79 7.62
C THR A 74 1.60 7.06 7.98
N ALA A 75 2.74 7.66 7.65
CA ALA A 75 4.03 7.21 8.14
C ALA A 75 4.11 7.35 9.65
N ARG A 76 4.62 6.32 10.33
CA ARG A 76 4.94 6.37 11.75
C ARG A 76 6.46 6.28 11.91
N SER A 77 7.05 7.31 12.49
CA SER A 77 8.36 7.19 13.12
C SER A 77 8.13 6.65 14.53
N SER A 78 8.66 5.46 14.81
CA SER A 78 8.89 5.02 16.18
C SER A 78 10.03 5.82 16.80
#